data_AF-A0A9D1LHQ3-F1
#
_entry.id   AF-A0A9D1LHQ3-F1
#
_cell.length_a   1.000
_cell.length_b   1.000
_cell.length_c   1.000
_cell.angle_alpha   90.00
_cell.angle_beta   90.00
_cell.angle_gamma   90.00
#
_symmetry.space_group_name_H-M   'P 1'
#
loop_
_entity.id
_entity.type
_entity.pdbx_description
1 polymer ?
#
loop_
_entity_poly.entity_id
_entity_poly.type
_entity_poly.pdbx_seq_one_letter_code
_entity_poly.pdbx_strand_id
1 'polypeptide(L)'
;MKNNHLLVHGSFGSPFSNWIPYLRKEIESKDLEIYTPDFPTGVGYQSYENWSKLLKTYVEANIINENTIIFAHSIAPIFICKFIVENKIKVKRLVLVCGFNNYFGIDKDYDAVNESMYFDNLSDVKKYCNDIVCFYSDNDPYVKYEAEKEFADTITENQVMISGGGHLNSESGYTEFPELLKYL
;
A
#
# COMPACT_ATOMS: atom_id res chain seq x y z
N MET A 1 16.94 -16.42 -4.25
CA MET A 1 15.73 -16.89 -3.53
C MET A 1 14.53 -16.62 -4.43
N LYS A 2 13.42 -17.33 -4.27
CA LYS A 2 12.20 -17.05 -5.05
C LYS A 2 11.58 -15.75 -4.50
N ASN A 3 11.05 -14.89 -5.36
CA ASN A 3 10.33 -13.70 -4.88
C ASN A 3 9.10 -14.17 -4.11
N ASN A 4 8.79 -13.46 -3.03
CA ASN A 4 7.51 -13.56 -2.36
C ASN A 4 6.80 -12.20 -2.42
N HIS A 5 5.50 -12.23 -2.16
CA HIS A 5 4.64 -11.08 -2.36
C HIS A 5 3.82 -10.81 -1.11
N LEU A 6 3.49 -9.54 -0.88
CA LEU A 6 2.62 -9.10 0.20
C LEU A 6 1.53 -8.18 -0.36
N LEU A 7 0.27 -8.42 -0.01
CA LEU A 7 -0.84 -7.51 -0.32
C LEU A 7 -1.35 -6.87 0.97
N VAL A 8 -1.51 -5.55 0.97
CA VAL A 8 -1.91 -4.78 2.16
C VAL A 8 -3.12 -3.91 1.81
N HIS A 9 -4.20 -4.10 2.55
CA HIS A 9 -5.47 -3.39 2.33
C HIS A 9 -5.46 -1.98 2.91
N GLY A 10 -6.39 -1.15 2.43
CA GLY A 10 -6.59 0.23 2.90
C GLY A 10 -7.36 0.34 4.23
N SER A 11 -7.70 1.59 4.57
CA SER A 11 -8.46 1.92 5.78
C SER A 11 -9.81 1.22 5.82
N PHE A 12 -10.19 0.69 6.99
CA PHE A 12 -11.45 -0.04 7.20
C PHE A 12 -11.68 -1.20 6.22
N GLY A 13 -10.63 -1.63 5.51
CA GLY A 13 -10.68 -2.67 4.50
C GLY A 13 -10.44 -4.06 5.08
N SER A 14 -10.20 -5.01 4.18
CA SER A 14 -9.85 -6.38 4.55
C SER A 14 -9.03 -7.01 3.41
N PRO A 15 -8.36 -8.15 3.65
CA PRO A 15 -7.72 -8.93 2.59
C PRO A 15 -8.71 -9.47 1.54
N PHE A 16 -10.02 -9.36 1.76
CA PHE A 16 -11.08 -9.86 0.88
C PHE A 16 -11.74 -8.77 0.02
N SER A 17 -11.26 -7.53 0.10
CA SER A 17 -11.87 -6.35 -0.54
C SER A 17 -11.13 -5.92 -1.82
N ASN A 18 -11.80 -5.12 -2.66
CA ASN A 18 -11.23 -4.53 -3.88
C ASN A 18 -10.67 -5.61 -4.82
N TRP A 19 -9.53 -5.32 -5.46
CA TRP A 19 -8.80 -6.21 -6.36
C TRP A 19 -7.85 -7.17 -5.64
N ILE A 20 -7.80 -7.17 -4.30
CA ILE A 20 -6.86 -7.98 -3.52
C ILE A 20 -7.12 -9.48 -3.72
N PRO A 21 -8.36 -10.01 -3.67
CA PRO A 21 -8.63 -11.42 -3.94
C PRO A 21 -8.24 -11.84 -5.35
N TYR A 22 -8.51 -10.98 -6.34
CA TYR A 22 -8.15 -11.21 -7.73
C TYR A 22 -6.62 -11.32 -7.87
N LEU A 23 -5.87 -10.33 -7.36
CA LEU A 23 -4.42 -10.33 -7.48
C LEU A 23 -3.79 -11.52 -6.73
N ARG A 24 -4.31 -11.88 -5.55
CA ARG A 24 -3.87 -13.07 -4.83
C ARG A 24 -4.01 -14.32 -5.69
N LYS A 25 -5.20 -14.56 -6.26
CA LYS A 25 -5.49 -15.72 -7.11
C LYS A 25 -4.55 -15.78 -8.32
N GLU A 26 -4.30 -14.66 -8.98
CA GLU A 26 -3.42 -14.60 -10.15
C GLU A 26 -1.93 -14.79 -9.83
N ILE A 27 -1.50 -14.44 -8.61
CA ILE A 27 -0.14 -14.73 -8.14
C ILE A 27 -0.01 -16.22 -7.79
N GLU A 28 -0.99 -16.79 -7.07
CA GLU A 28 -1.00 -18.22 -6.73
C GLU A 28 -1.04 -19.12 -7.97
N SER A 29 -1.79 -18.73 -9.02
CA SER A 29 -1.87 -19.48 -10.29
C SER A 29 -0.55 -19.55 -11.06
N LYS A 30 0.44 -18.72 -10.71
CA LYS A 30 1.79 -18.71 -11.25
C LYS A 30 2.79 -19.45 -10.34
N ASP A 31 2.29 -20.21 -9.37
CA ASP A 31 3.07 -20.87 -8.32
C ASP A 31 3.95 -19.90 -7.51
N LEU A 32 3.58 -18.62 -7.42
CA LEU A 32 4.33 -17.61 -6.67
C LEU A 32 3.82 -17.51 -5.22
N GLU A 33 4.73 -17.20 -4.32
CA GLU A 33 4.43 -17.11 -2.89
C GLU A 33 3.78 -15.75 -2.56
N ILE A 34 2.66 -15.75 -1.85
CA ILE A 34 1.86 -14.56 -1.54
C ILE A 34 1.29 -14.59 -0.12
N TYR A 35 1.42 -13.46 0.57
CA TYR A 35 0.87 -13.21 1.89
C TYR A 35 -0.11 -12.04 1.85
N THR A 36 -1.21 -12.15 2.58
CA THR A 36 -2.28 -11.13 2.60
C THR A 36 -2.75 -10.98 4.05
N PRO A 37 -1.98 -10.28 4.91
CA PRO A 37 -2.32 -10.14 6.32
C PRO A 37 -3.66 -9.42 6.49
N ASP A 38 -4.42 -9.83 7.50
CA ASP A 38 -5.61 -9.12 7.94
C ASP A 38 -5.20 -8.15 9.06
N PHE A 39 -5.13 -6.86 8.73
CA PHE A 39 -4.69 -5.85 9.68
C PHE A 39 -5.86 -5.40 10.57
N PRO A 40 -5.60 -5.04 11.85
CA PRO A 40 -6.64 -4.47 12.70
C PRO A 40 -7.27 -3.23 12.07
N THR A 41 -8.61 -3.22 11.96
CA THR A 41 -9.37 -2.11 11.39
C THR A 41 -10.29 -1.45 12.40
N GLY A 42 -10.68 -0.20 12.11
CA GLY A 42 -11.55 0.59 12.98
C GLY A 42 -10.80 1.59 13.86
N VAL A 43 -11.50 2.65 14.25
CA VAL A 43 -10.96 3.69 15.14
C VAL A 43 -10.48 3.06 16.45
N GLY A 44 -9.26 3.42 16.87
CA GLY A 44 -8.60 2.86 18.07
C GLY A 44 -7.85 1.55 17.83
N TYR A 45 -8.08 0.84 16.73
CA TYR A 45 -7.38 -0.40 16.37
C TYR A 45 -6.46 -0.22 15.16
N GLN A 46 -6.90 0.52 14.16
CA GLN A 46 -6.13 0.85 12.98
C GLN A 46 -5.15 1.99 13.30
N SER A 47 -3.92 1.61 13.67
CA SER A 47 -2.84 2.55 13.96
C SER A 47 -1.51 2.03 13.45
N TYR A 48 -0.56 2.93 13.23
CA TYR A 48 0.81 2.57 12.87
C TYR A 48 1.41 1.57 13.85
N GLU A 49 1.21 1.77 15.16
CA GLU A 49 1.73 0.86 16.20
C GLU A 49 1.18 -0.56 16.05
N ASN A 50 -0.15 -0.70 15.91
CA ASN A 50 -0.79 -2.02 15.81
C ASN A 50 -0.42 -2.71 14.49
N TRP A 51 -0.45 -1.99 13.38
CA TRP A 51 -0.06 -2.54 12.09
C TRP A 51 1.43 -2.90 12.03
N SER A 52 2.30 -2.07 12.63
CA SER A 52 3.74 -2.33 12.74
C SER A 52 4.02 -3.57 13.59
N LYS A 53 3.29 -3.75 14.71
CA LYS A 53 3.40 -4.95 15.56
C LYS A 53 3.07 -6.22 14.78
N LEU A 54 1.99 -6.22 13.99
CA LEU A 54 1.68 -7.35 13.11
C LEU A 54 2.78 -7.56 12.07
N LEU A 55 3.19 -6.51 11.36
CA LEU A 55 4.11 -6.64 10.25
C LEU A 55 5.53 -7.06 10.69
N LYS A 56 5.96 -6.71 11.91
CA LYS A 56 7.21 -7.21 12.52
C LYS A 56 7.25 -8.73 12.61
N THR A 57 6.13 -9.40 12.83
CA THR A 57 6.09 -10.87 12.86
C THR A 57 6.45 -11.49 11.50
N TYR A 58 6.07 -10.83 10.39
CA TYR A 58 6.46 -11.24 9.04
C TYR A 58 7.94 -10.97 8.76
N VAL A 59 8.51 -9.92 9.34
CA VAL A 59 9.95 -9.63 9.25
C VAL A 59 10.75 -10.67 10.04
N GLU A 60 10.34 -10.99 11.26
CA GLU A 60 10.97 -11.99 12.13
C GLU A 60 10.92 -13.40 11.51
N ALA A 61 9.84 -13.72 10.80
CA ALA A 61 9.70 -14.94 10.02
C ALA A 61 10.51 -14.93 8.70
N ASN A 62 11.26 -13.85 8.42
CA ASN A 62 11.99 -13.63 7.17
C ASN A 62 11.11 -13.66 5.90
N ILE A 63 9.81 -13.39 6.05
CA ILE A 63 8.87 -13.26 4.93
C ILE A 63 9.12 -11.93 4.24
N ILE A 64 9.17 -10.82 4.98
CA ILE A 64 9.46 -9.51 4.39
C ILE A 64 10.98 -9.30 4.39
N ASN A 65 11.57 -9.32 3.19
CA ASN A 65 13.00 -9.15 2.97
C ASN A 65 13.27 -8.51 1.60
N GLU A 66 14.55 -8.44 1.21
CA GLU A 66 15.01 -7.81 -0.03
C GLU A 66 14.49 -8.43 -1.33
N ASN A 67 13.86 -9.61 -1.28
CA ASN A 67 13.22 -10.26 -2.43
C ASN A 67 11.70 -10.04 -2.47
N THR A 68 11.13 -9.35 -1.49
CA THR A 68 9.69 -9.18 -1.35
C THR A 68 9.14 -8.05 -2.22
N ILE A 69 8.04 -8.33 -2.93
CA ILE A 69 7.26 -7.33 -3.67
C ILE A 69 6.01 -7.02 -2.86
N ILE A 70 5.78 -5.74 -2.54
CA ILE A 70 4.64 -5.31 -1.72
C ILE A 70 3.67 -4.51 -2.57
N PHE A 71 2.40 -4.93 -2.58
CA PHE A 71 1.28 -4.17 -3.12
C PHE A 71 0.49 -3.57 -1.95
N ALA A 72 0.24 -2.28 -1.98
CA ALA A 72 -0.43 -1.58 -0.90
C ALA A 72 -1.47 -0.60 -1.47
N HIS A 73 -2.67 -0.56 -0.87
CA HIS A 73 -3.77 0.30 -1.30
C HIS A 73 -4.11 1.39 -0.27
N SER A 74 -4.45 2.59 -0.76
CA SER A 74 -5.03 3.70 0.02
C SER A 74 -4.09 4.22 1.13
N ILE A 75 -4.42 3.98 2.41
CA ILE A 75 -3.56 4.35 3.55
C ILE A 75 -2.31 3.46 3.68
N ALA A 76 -2.35 2.25 3.12
CA ALA A 76 -1.26 1.29 3.30
C ALA A 76 0.08 1.72 2.67
N PRO A 77 0.12 2.41 1.51
CA PRO A 77 1.34 3.01 0.98
C PRO A 77 2.16 3.81 1.98
N ILE A 78 1.56 4.76 2.70
CA ILE A 78 2.31 5.58 3.67
C ILE A 78 2.73 4.74 4.89
N PHE A 79 1.87 3.82 5.34
CA PHE A 79 2.21 2.86 6.39
C PHE A 79 3.45 2.03 6.02
N ILE A 80 3.48 1.44 4.81
CA ILE A 80 4.59 0.61 4.35
C ILE A 80 5.86 1.43 4.22
N CYS A 81 5.79 2.63 3.63
CA CYS A 81 6.94 3.52 3.51
C CYS A 81 7.54 3.84 4.88
N LYS A 82 6.70 4.27 5.84
CA LYS A 82 7.12 4.55 7.22
C LYS A 82 7.72 3.31 7.89
N PHE A 83 7.05 2.17 7.78
CA PHE A 83 7.47 0.91 8.40
C PHE A 83 8.85 0.46 7.92
N ILE A 84 9.09 0.40 6.62
CA ILE A 84 10.37 -0.10 6.10
C ILE A 84 11.51 0.87 6.40
N VAL A 85 11.25 2.19 6.44
CA VAL A 85 12.27 3.19 6.78
C VAL A 85 12.66 3.10 8.25
N GLU A 86 11.68 3.09 9.16
CA GLU A 86 11.96 3.06 10.60
C GLU A 86 12.67 1.76 11.03
N ASN A 87 12.33 0.64 10.39
CA ASN A 87 12.90 -0.67 10.70
C ASN A 87 14.09 -1.04 9.80
N LYS A 88 14.48 -0.16 8.88
CA LYS A 88 15.61 -0.32 7.94
C LYS A 88 15.52 -1.59 7.07
N ILE A 89 14.32 -1.93 6.63
CA ILE A 89 14.04 -3.16 5.89
C ILE A 89 14.13 -2.88 4.40
N LYS A 90 14.99 -3.61 3.68
CA LYS A 90 15.01 -3.54 2.22
C LYS A 90 13.96 -4.45 1.62
N VAL A 91 13.32 -4.00 0.54
CA VAL A 91 12.35 -4.79 -0.23
C VAL A 91 12.62 -4.63 -1.71
N LYS A 92 12.19 -5.61 -2.50
CA LYS A 92 12.47 -5.67 -3.93
C LYS A 92 11.74 -4.58 -4.71
N ARG A 93 10.43 -4.46 -4.46
CA ARG A 93 9.55 -3.53 -5.17
C ARG A 93 8.39 -3.11 -4.29
N LEU A 94 7.97 -1.85 -4.45
CA LEU A 94 6.71 -1.33 -3.94
C LEU A 94 5.77 -0.99 -5.10
N VAL A 95 4.55 -1.48 -5.04
CA VAL A 95 3.46 -1.11 -5.95
C VAL A 95 2.37 -0.47 -5.10
N LEU A 96 2.27 0.85 -5.20
CA LEU A 96 1.52 1.70 -4.27
C LEU A 96 0.32 2.29 -5.00
N VAL A 97 -0.88 1.94 -4.59
CA VAL A 97 -2.13 2.30 -5.25
C VAL A 97 -2.91 3.29 -4.38
N CYS A 98 -3.22 4.47 -4.91
CA CYS A 98 -3.90 5.56 -4.22
C CYS A 98 -3.20 5.97 -2.90
N GLY A 99 -1.87 6.07 -2.95
CA GLY A 99 -1.07 6.43 -1.79
C GLY A 99 -1.09 7.93 -1.52
N PHE A 100 -1.19 8.31 -0.25
CA PHE A 100 -1.16 9.70 0.19
C PHE A 100 -0.44 9.83 1.53
N ASN A 101 0.07 11.03 1.81
CA ASN A 101 0.60 11.41 3.12
C ASN A 101 -0.16 12.64 3.62
N ASN A 102 -0.37 12.76 4.93
CA ASN A 102 -0.91 13.98 5.54
C ASN A 102 -2.30 14.42 5.02
N TYR A 103 -3.28 13.50 5.02
CA TYR A 103 -4.63 13.81 4.52
C TYR A 103 -5.67 13.79 5.65
N PHE A 104 -6.17 14.98 5.99
CA PHE A 104 -6.99 15.24 7.17
C PHE A 104 -8.12 16.26 6.90
N GLY A 105 -9.11 16.32 7.80
CA GLY A 105 -10.11 17.38 7.88
C GLY A 105 -11.36 17.14 7.06
N ILE A 106 -11.58 15.90 6.62
CA ILE A 106 -12.74 15.50 5.81
C ILE A 106 -13.72 14.67 6.64
N ASP A 107 -13.21 13.63 7.29
CA ASP A 107 -14.00 12.72 8.12
C ASP A 107 -13.21 12.34 9.37
N LYS A 108 -13.85 12.41 10.54
CA LYS A 108 -13.16 12.24 11.82
C LYS A 108 -12.62 10.83 12.04
N ASP A 109 -13.30 9.81 11.52
CA ASP A 109 -12.88 8.44 11.70
C ASP A 109 -11.68 8.13 10.80
N TYR A 110 -11.68 8.66 9.57
CA TYR A 110 -10.51 8.59 8.69
C TYR A 110 -9.34 9.41 9.22
N ASP A 111 -9.58 10.62 9.72
CA ASP A 111 -8.54 11.46 10.31
C ASP A 111 -7.85 10.73 11.47
N ALA A 112 -8.63 10.08 12.35
CA ALA A 112 -8.11 9.35 13.51
C ALA A 112 -7.18 8.18 13.12
N VAL A 113 -7.48 7.47 12.02
CA VAL A 113 -6.63 6.35 11.58
C VAL A 113 -5.44 6.84 10.73
N ASN A 114 -5.58 7.95 10.01
CA ASN A 114 -4.53 8.54 9.19
C ASN A 114 -3.42 9.18 10.04
N GLU A 115 -3.76 9.75 11.20
CA GLU A 115 -2.84 10.56 12.01
C GLU A 115 -1.58 9.78 12.40
N SER A 116 -1.77 8.56 12.89
CA SER A 116 -0.65 7.71 13.30
C SER A 116 0.23 7.25 12.13
N MET A 117 -0.30 7.23 10.92
CA MET A 117 0.40 6.77 9.71
C MET A 117 1.29 7.85 9.09
N TYR A 118 1.07 9.12 9.44
CA TYR A 118 1.84 10.25 8.94
C TYR A 118 3.35 10.03 9.08
N PHE A 119 4.10 10.48 8.06
CA PHE A 119 5.55 10.31 8.01
C PHE A 119 6.27 11.52 7.39
N ASP A 120 7.08 12.20 8.20
CA ASP A 120 7.84 13.39 7.77
C ASP A 120 8.90 13.09 6.71
N ASN A 121 9.52 11.91 6.75
CA ASN A 121 10.70 11.59 5.93
C ASN A 121 10.36 10.63 4.77
N LEU A 122 9.21 10.82 4.11
CA LEU A 122 8.71 9.90 3.07
C LEU A 122 9.78 9.57 2.00
N SER A 123 10.58 10.55 1.59
CA SER A 123 11.63 10.35 0.57
C SER A 123 12.72 9.33 0.96
N ASP A 124 12.90 9.04 2.26
CA ASP A 124 13.86 8.05 2.75
C ASP A 124 13.52 6.62 2.34
N VAL A 125 12.29 6.35 1.91
CA VAL A 125 11.89 5.05 1.36
C VAL A 125 12.81 4.59 0.23
N LYS A 126 13.34 5.54 -0.55
CA LYS A 126 14.28 5.29 -1.65
C LYS A 126 15.62 4.69 -1.20
N LYS A 127 15.96 4.78 0.09
CA LYS A 127 17.15 4.11 0.67
C LYS A 127 16.94 2.59 0.83
N TYR A 128 15.68 2.15 0.83
CA TYR A 128 15.27 0.79 1.16
C TYR A 128 14.53 0.07 0.03
N CYS A 129 14.04 0.80 -0.97
CA CYS A 129 13.50 0.25 -2.20
C CYS A 129 13.83 1.15 -3.39
N ASN A 130 14.44 0.58 -4.43
CA ASN A 130 14.80 1.32 -5.66
C ASN A 130 13.73 1.20 -6.77
N ASP A 131 12.80 0.25 -6.63
CA ASP A 131 11.76 -0.02 -7.62
C ASP A 131 10.40 0.27 -6.98
N ILE A 132 9.90 1.48 -7.20
CA ILE A 132 8.66 1.98 -6.62
C ILE A 132 7.76 2.41 -7.76
N VAL A 133 6.53 1.91 -7.78
CA VAL A 133 5.53 2.23 -8.79
C VAL A 133 4.30 2.79 -8.10
N CYS A 134 3.84 3.96 -8.53
CA CYS A 134 2.65 4.60 -7.98
C CYS A 134 1.50 4.60 -8.97
N PHE A 135 0.33 4.13 -8.54
CA PHE A 135 -0.94 4.22 -9.25
C PHE A 135 -1.85 5.19 -8.52
N TYR A 136 -2.53 6.06 -9.25
CA TYR A 136 -3.50 7.02 -8.70
C TYR A 136 -4.47 7.46 -9.80
N SER A 137 -5.51 8.21 -9.46
CA SER A 137 -6.49 8.69 -10.45
C SER A 137 -6.68 10.19 -10.40
N ASP A 138 -7.30 10.76 -11.44
CA ASP A 138 -7.63 12.19 -11.52
C ASP A 138 -8.99 12.54 -10.90
N ASN A 139 -9.75 11.56 -10.42
CA ASN A 139 -11.11 11.73 -9.93
C ASN A 139 -11.42 10.91 -8.66
N ASP A 140 -10.41 10.64 -7.85
CA ASP A 140 -10.58 9.98 -6.56
C ASP A 140 -11.56 10.76 -5.65
N PRO A 141 -12.65 10.13 -5.20
CA PRO A 141 -13.69 10.82 -4.43
C PRO A 141 -13.31 11.04 -2.96
N TYR A 142 -12.27 10.38 -2.44
CA TYR A 142 -11.87 10.48 -1.04
C TYR A 142 -10.60 11.32 -0.89
N VAL A 143 -9.61 11.13 -1.77
CA VAL A 143 -8.31 11.80 -1.69
C VAL A 143 -8.13 12.75 -2.87
N LYS A 144 -7.74 14.00 -2.61
CA LYS A 144 -7.49 14.96 -3.70
C LYS A 144 -6.33 14.49 -4.59
N TYR A 145 -6.48 14.70 -5.89
CA TYR A 145 -5.46 14.45 -6.90
C TYR A 145 -4.08 15.00 -6.50
N GLU A 146 -4.02 16.23 -5.99
CA GLU A 146 -2.75 16.86 -5.63
C GLU A 146 -2.03 16.11 -4.51
N ALA A 147 -2.76 15.53 -3.56
CA ALA A 147 -2.18 14.78 -2.44
C ALA A 147 -1.61 13.43 -2.90
N GLU A 148 -2.32 12.71 -3.76
CA GLU A 148 -1.81 11.45 -4.34
C GLU A 148 -0.61 11.72 -5.25
N LYS A 149 -0.68 12.79 -6.05
CA LYS A 149 0.41 13.20 -6.92
C LYS A 149 1.65 13.62 -6.13
N GLU A 150 1.50 14.42 -5.07
CA GLU A 150 2.61 14.84 -4.20
C GLU A 150 3.29 13.63 -3.54
N PHE A 151 2.49 12.66 -3.07
CA PHE A 151 3.01 11.40 -2.53
C PHE A 151 3.86 10.66 -3.58
N ALA A 152 3.35 10.50 -4.80
CA ALA A 152 4.04 9.81 -5.88
C ALA A 152 5.33 10.55 -6.30
N ASP A 153 5.26 11.86 -6.54
CA ASP A 153 6.39 12.73 -6.91
C ASP A 153 7.52 12.67 -5.87
N THR A 154 7.18 12.48 -4.59
CA THR A 154 8.17 12.40 -3.52
C THR A 154 9.05 11.14 -3.62
N ILE A 155 8.49 10.02 -4.10
CA ILE A 155 9.11 8.70 -3.94
C ILE A 155 9.50 8.02 -5.25
N THR A 156 8.92 8.41 -6.41
CA THR A 156 9.24 7.76 -7.68
C THR A 156 8.90 8.61 -8.91
N GLU A 157 9.65 8.36 -9.99
CA GLU A 157 9.31 8.82 -11.36
C GLU A 157 8.42 7.81 -12.09
N ASN A 158 8.29 6.58 -11.58
CA ASN A 158 7.47 5.54 -12.20
C ASN A 158 6.02 5.62 -11.70
N GLN A 159 5.25 6.44 -12.41
CA GLN A 159 3.89 6.82 -12.04
C GLN A 159 2.90 6.40 -13.13
N VAL A 160 1.74 5.90 -12.74
CA VAL A 160 0.63 5.50 -13.62
C VAL A 160 -0.65 6.18 -13.14
N MET A 161 -0.97 7.33 -13.74
CA MET A 161 -2.25 8.01 -13.51
C MET A 161 -3.34 7.39 -14.39
N ILE A 162 -4.42 6.92 -13.78
CA ILE A 162 -5.58 6.36 -14.47
C ILE A 162 -6.68 7.41 -14.51
N SER A 163 -7.00 7.90 -15.71
CA SER A 163 -8.10 8.85 -15.86
C SER A 163 -9.45 8.18 -15.58
N GLY A 164 -10.26 8.80 -14.72
CA GLY A 164 -11.58 8.30 -14.36
C GLY A 164 -11.59 7.09 -13.42
N GLY A 165 -10.45 6.71 -12.82
CA GLY A 165 -10.30 5.49 -12.01
C GLY A 165 -10.94 5.49 -10.62
N GLY A 166 -11.44 6.64 -10.13
CA GLY A 166 -11.92 6.78 -8.76
C GLY A 166 -10.84 6.42 -7.74
N HIS A 167 -11.17 5.73 -6.65
CA HIS A 167 -10.17 5.32 -5.65
C HIS A 167 -9.49 3.97 -5.97
N LEU A 168 -9.59 3.52 -7.23
CA LEU A 168 -9.08 2.22 -7.69
C LEU A 168 -9.51 1.06 -6.77
N ASN A 169 -10.75 1.16 -6.27
CA ASN A 169 -11.39 0.25 -5.32
C ASN A 169 -12.63 -0.40 -5.95
N SER A 170 -13.28 -1.33 -5.24
CA SER A 170 -14.47 -2.01 -5.79
C SER A 170 -15.65 -1.05 -6.05
N GLU A 171 -15.79 0.03 -5.27
CA GLU A 171 -16.83 1.06 -5.51
C GLU A 171 -16.61 1.78 -6.85
N SER A 172 -15.35 1.86 -7.29
CA SER A 172 -14.95 2.41 -8.59
C SER A 172 -14.84 1.33 -9.69
N GLY A 173 -15.29 0.11 -9.43
CA GLY A 173 -15.28 -1.01 -10.39
C GLY A 173 -14.04 -1.91 -10.36
N TYR A 174 -13.08 -1.66 -9.46
CA TYR A 174 -11.83 -2.44 -9.36
C TYR A 174 -11.97 -3.61 -8.39
N THR A 175 -12.79 -4.59 -8.77
CA THR A 175 -12.77 -5.95 -8.19
C THR A 175 -11.69 -6.83 -8.82
N GLU A 176 -11.22 -6.44 -10.00
CA GLU A 176 -10.06 -7.00 -10.69
C GLU A 176 -9.15 -5.84 -11.11
N PHE A 177 -7.84 -6.06 -11.17
CA PHE A 177 -6.88 -5.03 -11.60
C PHE A 177 -5.69 -5.66 -12.36
N PRO A 178 -5.91 -6.13 -13.60
CA PRO A 178 -4.92 -6.90 -14.37
C PRO A 178 -3.60 -6.17 -14.61
N GLU A 179 -3.60 -4.83 -14.66
CA GLU A 179 -2.41 -4.01 -14.86
C GLU A 179 -1.36 -4.23 -13.78
N LEU A 180 -1.78 -4.57 -12.55
CA LEU A 180 -0.86 -4.87 -11.44
C LEU A 180 0.00 -6.11 -11.70
N LEU A 181 -0.45 -7.04 -12.56
CA LEU A 181 0.28 -8.27 -12.91
C LEU A 181 1.58 -7.99 -13.68
N LYS A 182 1.73 -6.80 -14.26
CA LYS A 182 2.98 -6.37 -14.91
C LYS A 182 4.13 -6.19 -13.91
N TYR A 183 3.82 -6.15 -12.62
CA TYR A 183 4.76 -5.79 -11.55
C TYR A 183 5.06 -6.95 -10.57
N LEU A 184 4.77 -8.19 -10.96
CA LEU A 184 5.25 -9.39 -10.27
C LEU A 184 6.78 -9.61 -10.42
#